data_AF-A0A2D6U015-F1
#
_entry.id   AF-A0A2D6U015-F1
#
_cell.length_a   1.000
_cell.length_b   1.000
_cell.length_c   1.000
_cell.angle_alpha   90.00
_cell.angle_beta   90.00
_cell.angle_gamma   90.00
#
_symmetry.space_group_name_H-M   'P 1'
#
loop_
_entity.id
_entity.type
_entity.pdbx_description
1 polymer ?
#
loop_
_entity_poly.entity_id
_entity_poly.type
_entity_poly.pdbx_seq_one_letter_code
_entity_poly.pdbx_strand_id
1 'polypeptide(L)'
;MKRNYSTGIKYTPIFFTGKEVEHTPAYGLKTLFVVDKQDATEIVEYARGYECSHVYLGANHSFNGVDLKKWQKMIDTIIDEPMWCTLDFDYTYFRDIRKWIARWDKNTWFIPTISIKLPHITEMNYNTMIKLDDINFKATNPGIWSHSMNDLMQTKKFTHWGDYGQDEIIDEVNIRKEK
;
A
#
# COMPACT_ATOMS: atom_id res chain seq x y z
N MET A 1 6.55 -10.06 -6.61
CA MET A 1 6.81 -10.78 -5.34
C MET A 1 6.16 -12.16 -5.44
N LYS A 2 6.77 -13.24 -4.94
CA LYS A 2 6.06 -14.53 -4.84
C LYS A 2 5.02 -14.42 -3.72
N ARG A 3 3.74 -14.65 -4.02
CA ARG A 3 2.65 -14.64 -3.05
C ARG A 3 1.76 -15.87 -3.27
N ASN A 4 1.19 -16.37 -2.18
CA ASN A 4 0.18 -17.42 -2.22
C ASN A 4 -1.16 -16.79 -2.59
N TYR A 5 -1.88 -17.42 -3.52
CA TYR A 5 -3.24 -17.07 -3.89
C TYR A 5 -4.12 -18.31 -3.76
N SER A 6 -5.43 -18.14 -3.73
CA SER A 6 -6.40 -19.25 -3.79
C SER A 6 -6.16 -20.19 -4.98
N THR A 7 -5.61 -19.67 -6.07
CA THR A 7 -5.29 -20.40 -7.31
C THR A 7 -3.84 -20.91 -7.39
N GLY A 8 -3.03 -20.75 -6.34
CA GLY A 8 -1.65 -21.24 -6.25
C GLY A 8 -0.58 -20.15 -6.07
N ILE A 9 0.70 -20.52 -6.20
CA ILE A 9 1.84 -19.58 -6.11
C ILE A 9 2.10 -18.97 -7.48
N LYS A 10 2.01 -17.65 -7.60
CA LYS A 10 2.26 -16.94 -8.87
C LYS A 10 3.20 -15.74 -8.69
N TYR A 11 3.79 -15.28 -9.80
CA TYR A 11 4.84 -14.26 -9.79
C TYR A 11 4.31 -12.83 -9.98
N THR A 12 3.26 -12.61 -10.78
CA THR A 12 2.76 -11.25 -11.07
C THR A 12 1.30 -11.24 -11.56
N PRO A 13 0.28 -11.36 -10.68
CA PRO A 13 -1.06 -10.92 -11.07
C PRO A 13 -1.05 -9.41 -11.31
N ILE A 14 -1.88 -8.95 -12.23
CA ILE A 14 -2.15 -7.52 -12.50
C ILE A 14 -3.22 -7.03 -11.54
N PHE A 15 -4.29 -7.83 -11.40
CA PHE A 15 -5.43 -7.58 -10.54
C PHE A 15 -5.76 -8.82 -9.71
N PHE A 16 -6.04 -8.63 -8.44
CA PHE A 16 -6.60 -9.66 -7.58
C PHE A 16 -7.49 -9.02 -6.51
N THR A 17 -8.43 -9.78 -5.97
CA THR A 17 -9.31 -9.32 -4.89
C THR A 17 -9.09 -10.10 -3.63
N GLY A 18 -9.43 -9.48 -2.51
CA GLY A 18 -9.34 -10.09 -1.20
C GLY A 18 -9.90 -9.17 -0.14
N LYS A 19 -9.69 -9.55 1.11
CA LYS A 19 -9.99 -8.69 2.26
C LYS A 19 -8.73 -7.91 2.63
N GLU A 20 -8.85 -6.61 2.89
CA GLU A 20 -7.74 -5.83 3.43
C GLU A 20 -7.43 -6.31 4.85
N VAL A 21 -6.19 -6.76 5.07
CA VAL A 21 -5.75 -7.36 6.35
C VAL A 21 -4.77 -6.48 7.13
N GLU A 22 -4.23 -5.43 6.51
CA GLU A 22 -3.41 -4.46 7.22
C GLU A 22 -4.30 -3.51 8.02
N HIS A 23 -3.87 -3.17 9.24
CA HIS A 23 -4.65 -2.38 10.20
C HIS A 23 -4.72 -0.88 9.84
N THR A 24 -5.20 -0.58 8.63
CA THR A 24 -5.45 0.74 8.03
C THR A 24 -6.92 1.15 8.20
N PRO A 25 -7.33 2.37 7.81
CA PRO A 25 -8.75 2.75 7.77
C PRO A 25 -9.61 1.83 6.88
N ALA A 26 -9.00 1.14 5.90
CA ALA A 26 -9.68 0.20 5.02
C ALA A 26 -9.69 -1.26 5.55
N TYR A 27 -9.23 -1.50 6.78
CA TYR A 27 -9.17 -2.84 7.36
C TYR A 27 -10.51 -3.58 7.25
N GLY A 28 -10.45 -4.78 6.69
CA GLY A 28 -11.58 -5.68 6.52
C GLY A 28 -12.50 -5.40 5.34
N LEU A 29 -12.23 -4.36 4.54
CA LEU A 29 -12.98 -4.06 3.33
C LEU A 29 -12.62 -5.05 2.21
N LYS A 30 -13.60 -5.36 1.36
CA LYS A 30 -13.36 -6.09 0.10
C LYS A 30 -12.59 -5.16 -0.83
N THR A 31 -11.43 -5.62 -1.26
CA THR A 31 -10.38 -4.80 -1.84
C THR A 31 -9.96 -5.35 -3.19
N LEU A 32 -9.86 -4.46 -4.18
CA LEU A 32 -9.15 -4.72 -5.42
C LEU A 32 -7.69 -4.30 -5.24
N PHE A 33 -6.77 -5.26 -5.31
CA PHE A 33 -5.34 -5.00 -5.28
C PHE A 33 -4.81 -4.85 -6.71
N VAL A 34 -4.11 -3.75 -6.94
CA VAL A 34 -3.62 -3.34 -8.27
C VAL A 34 -2.10 -3.32 -8.26
N VAL A 35 -1.50 -4.15 -9.12
CA VAL A 35 -0.04 -4.21 -9.31
C VAL A 35 0.35 -3.29 -10.45
N ASP A 36 1.22 -2.35 -10.15
CA ASP A 36 1.75 -1.31 -11.05
C ASP A 36 0.64 -0.44 -11.66
N LYS A 37 1.03 0.43 -12.60
CA LYS A 37 0.15 1.42 -13.24
C LYS A 37 -0.75 0.75 -14.28
N GLN A 38 -2.05 0.70 -14.00
CA GLN A 38 -3.07 0.20 -14.93
C GLN A 38 -3.93 1.32 -15.50
N ASP A 39 -4.90 1.01 -16.37
CA ASP A 39 -5.88 2.01 -16.80
C ASP A 39 -6.84 2.34 -15.65
N ALA A 40 -7.10 3.64 -15.46
CA ALA A 40 -7.91 4.11 -14.33
C ALA A 40 -9.39 3.71 -14.45
N THR A 41 -9.92 3.65 -15.67
CA THR A 41 -11.30 3.26 -15.95
C THR A 41 -11.48 1.77 -15.68
N GLU A 42 -10.54 0.96 -16.18
CA GLU A 42 -10.52 -0.48 -15.98
C GLU A 42 -10.46 -0.85 -14.49
N ILE A 43 -9.64 -0.14 -13.69
CA ILE A 43 -9.61 -0.33 -12.23
C ILE A 43 -11.00 -0.13 -11.60
N VAL A 44 -11.70 0.95 -11.96
CA VAL A 44 -13.04 1.23 -11.42
C VAL A 44 -14.06 0.21 -11.89
N GLU A 45 -14.00 -0.23 -13.15
CA GLU A 45 -14.85 -1.28 -13.69
C GLU A 45 -14.66 -2.61 -12.95
N TYR A 46 -13.40 -3.03 -12.72
CA TYR A 46 -13.11 -4.21 -11.92
C TYR A 46 -13.57 -4.05 -10.47
N ALA A 47 -13.28 -2.91 -9.84
CA ALA A 47 -13.68 -2.68 -8.45
C ALA A 47 -15.21 -2.78 -8.30
N ARG A 48 -15.97 -2.18 -9.21
CA ARG A 48 -17.45 -2.30 -9.25
C ARG A 48 -17.92 -3.72 -9.54
N GLY A 49 -17.38 -4.35 -10.57
CA GLY A 49 -17.77 -5.69 -11.00
C GLY A 49 -17.53 -6.76 -9.94
N TYR A 50 -16.51 -6.57 -9.11
CA TYR A 50 -16.19 -7.43 -7.96
C TYR A 50 -16.68 -6.85 -6.63
N GLU A 51 -17.53 -5.82 -6.63
CA GLU A 51 -18.15 -5.23 -5.43
C GLU A 51 -17.14 -4.80 -4.35
N CYS A 52 -15.98 -4.30 -4.77
CA CYS A 52 -14.94 -3.79 -3.88
C CYS A 52 -15.31 -2.38 -3.43
N SER A 53 -15.17 -2.14 -2.12
CA SER A 53 -15.32 -0.80 -1.52
C SER A 53 -13.98 -0.09 -1.30
N HIS A 54 -12.89 -0.74 -1.70
CA HIS A 54 -11.53 -0.26 -1.55
C HIS A 54 -10.67 -0.71 -2.73
N VAL A 55 -9.77 0.16 -3.19
CA VAL A 55 -8.71 -0.15 -4.14
C VAL A 55 -7.35 0.08 -3.48
N TYR A 56 -6.49 -0.93 -3.53
CA TYR A 56 -5.12 -0.87 -3.01
C TYR A 56 -4.13 -0.77 -4.17
N LEU A 57 -3.62 0.44 -4.39
CA LEU A 57 -2.57 0.72 -5.37
C LEU A 57 -1.19 0.48 -4.77
N GLY A 58 -0.24 0.04 -5.60
CA GLY A 58 1.13 -0.25 -5.14
C GLY A 58 1.32 -1.68 -4.62
N ALA A 59 0.32 -2.55 -4.83
CA ALA A 59 0.37 -3.93 -4.37
C ALA A 59 1.63 -4.65 -4.88
N ASN A 60 2.16 -5.57 -4.07
CA ASN A 60 3.43 -6.26 -4.34
C ASN A 60 4.64 -5.32 -4.51
N HIS A 61 4.62 -4.16 -3.84
CA HIS A 61 5.68 -3.14 -3.90
C HIS A 61 5.90 -2.59 -5.31
N SER A 62 4.82 -2.41 -6.07
CA SER A 62 4.92 -2.01 -7.48
C SER A 62 5.10 -0.51 -7.70
N PHE A 63 4.85 0.33 -6.68
CA PHE A 63 5.11 1.76 -6.81
C PHE A 63 6.60 2.02 -6.95
N ASN A 64 6.99 2.77 -7.98
CA ASN A 64 8.38 2.96 -8.37
C ASN A 64 8.81 4.43 -8.51
N GLY A 65 7.96 5.37 -8.10
CA GLY A 65 8.25 6.82 -8.15
C GLY A 65 8.29 7.44 -9.54
N VAL A 66 8.06 6.66 -10.61
CA VAL A 66 8.02 7.16 -12.00
C VAL A 66 6.60 7.28 -12.53
N ASP A 67 6.43 8.13 -13.54
CA ASP A 67 5.13 8.39 -14.19
C ASP A 67 4.03 8.76 -13.18
N LEU A 68 4.33 9.75 -12.34
CA LEU A 68 3.41 10.26 -11.33
C LEU A 68 2.09 10.75 -11.91
N LYS A 69 2.05 11.13 -13.19
CA LYS A 69 0.80 11.54 -13.88
C LYS A 69 -0.15 10.35 -14.02
N LYS A 70 0.36 9.17 -14.39
CA LYS A 70 -0.48 7.97 -14.50
C LYS A 70 -0.99 7.51 -13.13
N TRP A 71 -0.12 7.49 -12.12
CA TRP A 71 -0.55 7.24 -10.73
C TRP A 71 -1.60 8.25 -10.25
N GLN A 72 -1.41 9.54 -10.56
CA GLN A 72 -2.35 10.58 -10.19
C GLN A 72 -3.70 10.35 -10.84
N LYS A 73 -3.73 10.02 -12.14
CA LYS A 73 -4.98 9.71 -12.86
C LYS A 73 -5.71 8.53 -12.20
N MET A 74 -4.98 7.47 -11.83
CA MET A 74 -5.58 6.33 -11.13
C MET A 74 -6.21 6.76 -9.80
N ILE A 75 -5.46 7.48 -8.96
CA ILE A 75 -5.96 7.94 -7.65
C ILE A 75 -7.18 8.85 -7.81
N ASP A 76 -7.08 9.89 -8.64
CA ASP A 76 -8.15 10.86 -8.89
C ASP A 76 -9.43 10.15 -9.37
N THR A 77 -9.30 9.20 -10.30
CA THR A 77 -10.45 8.45 -10.83
C THR A 77 -11.11 7.55 -9.78
N ILE A 78 -10.34 6.95 -8.87
CA ILE A 78 -10.88 6.07 -7.82
C ILE A 78 -11.56 6.89 -6.72
N ILE A 79 -10.98 8.01 -6.29
CA ILE A 79 -11.55 8.82 -5.20
C ILE A 79 -12.74 9.69 -5.64
N ASP A 80 -12.99 9.79 -6.95
CA ASP A 80 -14.24 10.33 -7.52
C ASP A 80 -15.42 9.33 -7.39
N GLU A 81 -15.13 8.09 -6.99
CA GLU A 81 -16.11 7.04 -6.70
C GLU A 81 -16.33 6.88 -5.18
N PRO A 82 -17.43 6.26 -4.73
CA PRO A 82 -17.67 6.00 -3.31
C PRO A 82 -16.81 4.82 -2.78
N MET A 83 -15.49 4.88 -3.00
CA MET A 83 -14.53 3.84 -2.65
C MET A 83 -13.31 4.44 -1.95
N TRP A 84 -12.73 3.67 -1.03
CA TRP A 84 -11.41 3.99 -0.47
C TRP A 84 -10.31 3.74 -1.51
N CYS A 85 -9.23 4.52 -1.44
CA CYS A 85 -8.05 4.37 -2.29
C CYS A 85 -6.78 4.41 -1.43
N THR A 86 -6.07 3.29 -1.34
CA THR A 86 -4.72 3.24 -0.75
C THR A 86 -3.67 3.40 -1.82
N LEU A 87 -2.61 4.16 -1.54
CA LEU A 87 -1.33 4.06 -2.26
C LEU A 87 -0.25 3.62 -1.29
N ASP A 88 0.26 2.40 -1.44
CA ASP A 88 1.46 1.92 -0.76
C ASP A 88 2.72 2.29 -1.56
N PHE A 89 3.67 2.93 -0.88
CA PHE A 89 4.97 3.25 -1.43
C PHE A 89 6.09 3.12 -0.40
N ASP A 90 7.29 2.76 -0.87
CA ASP A 90 8.48 2.73 -0.04
C ASP A 90 8.86 4.14 0.44
N TYR A 91 9.26 4.25 1.72
CA TYR A 91 9.77 5.49 2.31
C TYR A 91 10.86 6.15 1.45
N THR A 92 11.66 5.37 0.70
CA THR A 92 12.72 5.90 -0.18
C THR A 92 12.18 6.89 -1.21
N TYR A 93 10.91 6.79 -1.61
CA TYR A 93 10.27 7.71 -2.54
C TYR A 93 9.69 8.96 -1.87
N PHE A 94 9.48 8.93 -0.55
CA PHE A 94 8.70 9.96 0.16
C PHE A 94 9.27 11.37 -0.07
N ARG A 95 10.59 11.54 0.00
CA ARG A 95 11.24 12.85 -0.21
C ARG A 95 10.86 13.47 -1.55
N ASP A 96 10.86 12.66 -2.61
CA ASP A 96 10.70 13.12 -3.98
C ASP A 96 9.22 13.33 -4.32
N ILE A 97 8.31 12.54 -3.73
CA ILE A 97 6.87 12.61 -4.00
C ILE A 97 6.07 13.40 -2.95
N ARG A 98 6.69 13.91 -1.87
CA ARG A 98 5.99 14.59 -0.76
C ARG A 98 5.01 15.67 -1.20
N LYS A 99 5.43 16.54 -2.13
CA LYS A 99 4.55 17.61 -2.65
C LYS A 99 3.41 17.06 -3.50
N TRP A 100 3.65 15.94 -4.19
CA TRP A 100 2.67 15.29 -5.04
C TRP A 100 1.61 14.56 -4.20
N ILE A 101 2.01 13.81 -3.17
CA ILE A 101 1.07 13.10 -2.29
C ILE A 101 0.19 14.07 -1.48
N ALA A 102 0.70 15.27 -1.16
CA ALA A 102 -0.04 16.31 -0.45
C ALA A 102 -1.26 16.85 -1.22
N ARG A 103 -1.44 16.50 -2.51
CA ARG A 103 -2.62 16.87 -3.30
C ARG A 103 -3.93 16.33 -2.74
N TRP A 104 -3.87 15.25 -1.97
CA TRP A 104 -5.02 14.55 -1.40
C TRP A 104 -5.10 14.68 0.12
N ASP A 105 -4.40 15.63 0.72
CA ASP A 105 -4.28 15.80 2.18
C ASP A 105 -5.63 15.98 2.91
N LYS A 106 -6.63 16.51 2.22
CA LYS A 106 -8.00 16.72 2.74
C LYS A 106 -9.01 15.69 2.26
N ASN A 107 -8.61 14.73 1.42
CA ASN A 107 -9.52 13.72 0.90
C ASN A 107 -9.64 12.58 1.93
N THR A 108 -10.85 12.37 2.44
CA THR A 108 -11.13 11.35 3.46
C THR A 108 -11.03 9.92 2.95
N TRP A 109 -11.15 9.69 1.64
CA TRP A 109 -11.12 8.38 1.00
C TRP A 109 -9.71 7.93 0.60
N PHE A 110 -8.73 8.83 0.66
CA PHE A 110 -7.35 8.53 0.28
C PHE A 110 -6.49 8.13 1.48
N ILE A 111 -5.78 7.01 1.36
CA ILE A 111 -4.89 6.45 2.38
C ILE A 111 -3.46 6.36 1.80
N PRO A 112 -2.59 7.34 2.06
CA PRO A 112 -1.18 7.21 1.73
C PRO A 112 -0.47 6.31 2.76
N THR A 113 0.02 5.17 2.32
CA THR A 113 0.77 4.22 3.16
C THR A 113 2.27 4.34 2.88
N ILE A 114 3.02 4.85 3.87
CA ILE A 114 4.48 4.92 3.81
C ILE A 114 5.06 3.63 4.40
N SER A 115 5.59 2.75 3.56
CA SER A 115 6.12 1.46 3.99
C SER A 115 7.61 1.54 4.34
N ILE A 116 7.92 1.29 5.62
CA ILE A 116 9.29 1.26 6.18
C ILE A 116 9.67 -0.19 6.49
N LYS A 117 10.84 -0.62 6.01
CA LYS A 117 11.31 -2.01 6.16
C LYS A 117 12.30 -2.08 7.31
N LEU A 118 11.90 -2.77 8.38
CA LEU A 118 12.73 -3.03 9.57
C LEU A 118 12.85 -4.55 9.77
N PRO A 119 13.82 -5.21 9.11
CA PRO A 119 14.00 -6.66 9.25
C PRO A 119 14.45 -7.01 10.67
N HIS A 120 14.08 -8.20 11.14
CA HIS A 120 14.45 -8.70 12.49
C HIS A 120 13.99 -7.80 13.65
N ILE A 121 12.85 -7.11 13.50
CA ILE A 121 12.35 -6.14 14.49
C ILE A 121 12.14 -6.74 15.89
N THR A 122 11.89 -8.05 15.99
CA THR A 122 11.73 -8.79 17.25
C THR A 122 13.04 -9.05 17.99
N GLU A 123 14.19 -8.88 17.34
CA GLU A 123 15.53 -9.10 17.91
C GLU A 123 16.14 -7.81 18.48
N MET A 124 15.43 -6.68 18.33
CA MET A 124 15.92 -5.37 18.78
C MET A 124 15.85 -5.23 20.31
N ASN A 125 16.72 -4.36 20.86
CA ASN A 125 16.77 -4.10 22.30
C ASN A 125 15.43 -3.56 22.84
N TYR A 126 15.09 -3.89 24.09
CA TYR A 126 13.87 -3.41 24.77
C TYR A 126 13.72 -1.86 24.79
N ASN A 127 14.84 -1.13 24.83
CA ASN A 127 14.88 0.34 24.84
C ASN A 127 14.97 0.94 23.43
N THR A 128 14.75 0.16 22.37
CA THR A 128 14.80 0.66 21.00
C THR A 128 13.73 1.73 20.78
N MET A 129 14.15 2.85 20.17
CA MET A 129 13.30 3.98 19.82
C MET A 129 13.31 4.20 18.31
N ILE A 130 12.13 4.49 17.74
CA ILE A 130 11.99 5.00 16.38
C ILE A 130 11.74 6.51 16.43
N LYS A 131 12.50 7.27 15.64
CA LYS A 131 12.37 8.72 15.55
C LYS A 131 11.76 9.12 14.20
N LEU A 132 10.76 9.99 14.26
CA LEU A 132 10.32 10.80 13.12
C LEU A 132 11.03 12.14 13.22
N ASP A 133 12.11 12.28 12.45
CA ASP A 133 13.05 13.39 12.56
C ASP A 133 12.79 14.47 11.48
N ASP A 134 13.42 15.62 11.65
CA ASP A 134 13.52 16.64 10.63
C ASP A 134 14.68 16.31 9.67
N ILE A 135 14.64 16.85 8.45
CA ILE A 135 15.71 16.65 7.46
C ILE A 135 17.02 17.36 7.87
N ASN A 136 16.92 18.37 8.74
CA ASN A 136 18.03 19.09 9.35
C ASN A 136 17.50 19.89 10.57
N PHE A 137 18.37 20.52 11.35
CA PHE A 137 18.00 21.29 12.53
C PHE A 137 17.00 22.42 12.20
N LYS A 138 15.76 22.27 12.70
CA LYS A 138 14.64 23.24 12.53
C LYS A 138 14.37 23.59 11.06
N ALA A 139 14.47 22.61 10.16
CA ALA A 139 14.35 22.84 8.73
C ALA A 139 12.89 22.77 8.23
N THR A 140 12.14 21.75 8.63
CA THR A 140 10.78 21.49 8.11
C THR A 140 9.75 21.12 9.18
N ASN A 141 10.19 20.66 10.35
CA ASN A 141 9.31 20.23 11.43
C ASN A 141 9.51 21.11 12.68
N PRO A 142 8.48 21.27 13.53
CA PRO A 142 8.59 22.01 14.79
C PRO A 142 9.45 21.28 15.84
N GLY A 143 9.74 19.99 15.62
CA GLY A 143 10.51 19.15 16.51
C GLY A 143 10.59 17.71 15.99
N ILE A 144 10.91 16.79 16.88
CA ILE A 144 11.00 15.36 16.60
C ILE A 144 9.95 14.59 17.40
N TRP A 145 9.45 13.50 16.84
CA TRP A 145 8.66 12.53 17.60
C TRP A 145 9.48 11.28 17.84
N SER A 146 9.51 10.80 19.09
CA SER A 146 10.20 9.57 19.48
C SER A 146 9.19 8.56 19.99
N HIS A 147 9.18 7.38 19.41
CA HIS A 147 8.26 6.29 19.72
C HIS A 147 9.04 5.09 20.23
N SER A 148 8.58 4.48 21.32
CA SER A 148 9.13 3.20 21.75
C SER A 148 8.78 2.13 20.72
N MET A 149 9.74 1.26 20.39
CA MET A 149 9.47 0.11 19.52
C MET A 149 8.36 -0.78 20.09
N ASN A 150 8.31 -0.95 21.42
CA ASN A 150 7.31 -1.77 22.08
C ASN A 150 5.88 -1.24 21.87
N ASP A 151 5.71 0.09 21.82
CA ASP A 151 4.41 0.71 21.55
C ASP A 151 3.95 0.50 20.11
N LEU A 152 4.89 0.48 19.17
CA LEU A 152 4.62 0.22 17.75
C LEU A 152 4.29 -1.25 17.48
N MET A 153 4.87 -2.17 18.25
CA MET A 153 4.70 -3.62 18.10
C MET A 153 3.50 -4.21 18.86
N GLN A 154 2.53 -3.39 19.25
CA GLN A 154 1.31 -3.89 19.92
C GLN A 154 0.55 -4.88 19.05
N THR A 155 0.08 -5.98 19.63
CA THR A 155 -0.60 -7.09 18.92
C THR A 155 -1.81 -6.64 18.10
N LYS A 156 -2.56 -5.63 18.56
CA LYS A 156 -3.70 -5.04 17.82
C LYS A 156 -3.33 -4.31 16.52
N LYS A 157 -2.03 -4.15 16.24
CA LYS A 157 -1.47 -3.54 15.04
C LYS A 157 -0.75 -4.56 14.15
N PHE A 158 -0.66 -5.81 14.60
CA PHE A 158 0.06 -6.87 13.93
C PHE A 158 -0.85 -7.63 12.97
N THR A 159 -0.41 -7.79 11.73
CA THR A 159 -1.06 -8.65 10.73
C THR A 159 -0.19 -9.89 10.54
N HIS A 160 -0.76 -11.08 10.74
CA HIS A 160 -0.02 -12.32 10.66
C HIS A 160 0.08 -12.78 9.20
N TRP A 161 1.19 -13.44 8.82
CA TRP A 161 1.36 -13.94 7.45
C TRP A 161 0.26 -14.91 7.01
N GLY A 162 -0.32 -15.65 7.95
CA GLY A 162 -1.46 -16.54 7.71
C GLY A 162 -2.78 -15.82 7.38
N ASP A 163 -2.87 -14.51 7.63
CA ASP A 163 -4.02 -13.70 7.21
C ASP A 163 -3.98 -13.39 5.71
N TYR A 164 -2.79 -13.46 5.10
CA TYR A 164 -2.60 -13.32 3.67
C TYR A 164 -2.87 -14.64 2.92
N GLY A 165 -3.27 -14.55 1.65
CA GLY A 165 -3.31 -15.68 0.72
C GLY A 165 -4.69 -16.27 0.44
N GLN A 166 -5.74 -15.68 1.02
CA GLN A 166 -7.14 -15.94 0.64
C GLN A 166 -7.59 -15.12 -0.58
N ASP A 167 -6.64 -14.55 -1.33
CA ASP A 167 -6.91 -13.66 -2.44
C ASP A 167 -7.28 -14.43 -3.72
N GLU A 168 -8.19 -13.86 -4.52
CA GLU A 168 -8.66 -14.38 -5.80
C GLU A 168 -8.07 -13.57 -6.96
N ILE A 169 -7.35 -14.23 -7.88
CA ILE A 169 -6.73 -13.57 -9.04
C ILE A 169 -7.82 -13.27 -10.08
N ILE A 170 -7.84 -12.02 -10.57
CA ILE A 170 -8.73 -11.59 -11.65
C ILE A 170 -7.98 -11.61 -12.99
N ASP A 171 -6.78 -11.02 -13.03
CA ASP A 171 -5.98 -10.89 -14.24
C ASP A 171 -4.48 -11.06 -13.95
N GLU A 172 -3.76 -11.62 -14.91
CA GLU A 172 -2.33 -11.92 -14.81
C GLU A 172 -1.59 -11.83 -16.14
N VAL A 173 -0.31 -11.44 -16.07
CA VAL A 173 0.59 -11.58 -17.22
C VAL A 173 0.99 -13.04 -17.35
N ASN A 174 0.54 -13.69 -18.42
CA ASN A 174 1.10 -14.98 -18.84
C ASN A 174 2.54 -14.78 -19.32
N ILE A 175 3.52 -14.87 -18.42
CA ILE A 175 4.92 -15.00 -18.81
C ILE A 175 5.06 -16.41 -19.39
N ARG A 176 4.92 -16.55 -20.72
CA ARG A 176 5.42 -17.74 -21.41
C ARG A 176 6.89 -17.85 -21.02
N LYS A 177 7.24 -18.88 -20.24
CA LYS A 177 8.63 -19.27 -20.07
C LYS A 177 9.14 -19.61 -21.47
N GLU A 178 9.89 -18.70 -22.08
CA GLU A 178 10.75 -19.06 -23.18
C GLU A 178 11.65 -20.18 -22.67
N LYS A 179 11.55 -21.33 -23.33
CA LYS A 179 12.31 -22.55 -23.02
C LYS A 179 13.77 -22.38 -23.39
#